data_AF-A0A6M3JK33-F1
#
_entry.id   AF-A0A6M3JK33-F1
#
_cell.length_a   1.000
_cell.length_b   1.000
_cell.length_c   1.000
_cell.angle_alpha   90.00
_cell.angle_beta   90.00
_cell.angle_gamma   90.00
#
_symmetry.space_group_name_H-M   'P 1'
#
loop_
_entity.id
_entity.type
_entity.pdbx_description
1 polymer ?
#
loop_
_entity_poly.entity_id
_entity_poly.type
_entity_poly.pdbx_seq_one_letter_code
_entity_poly.pdbx_strand_id
1 'polypeptide(L)'
;RGAFVIQGSGFVLDDGIVLTAAHVIHPSSVKIMIESNYFYITRSVGIIWKKTYLSVDTGGRLDVLEEAITAEITYMDRMTDVALLKYDAKACTVFQPSPYKLQATTSYHPMYGPFENLGISNPVAMYVHQRDEEGERLVRQFEVRHGKVISPRPISRFPEILQWLETSDFTIDAKVIPGDSGSPVFAWMNGEPIIIGIARAREVIVPFGFDFEGAWAYATKIDVVMAIIEAQTAVS
;
A
#
# COMPACT_ATOMS: atom_id res chain seq x y z
N ARG A 1 19.32 22.37 1.68
CA ARG A 1 18.03 21.82 1.21
C ARG A 1 18.36 20.50 0.52
N GLY A 2 18.11 19.37 1.17
CA GLY A 2 18.29 18.05 0.54
C GLY A 2 17.02 17.64 -0.22
N ALA A 3 17.18 16.92 -1.32
CA ALA A 3 16.09 16.19 -1.95
C ALA A 3 16.16 14.74 -1.45
N PHE A 4 15.03 14.21 -1.02
CA PHE A 4 14.90 12.81 -0.60
C PHE A 4 13.81 12.18 -1.46
N VAL A 5 14.05 10.94 -1.90
CA VAL A 5 13.07 10.16 -2.66
C VAL A 5 12.42 9.19 -1.70
N ILE A 6 11.09 9.18 -1.66
CA ILE A 6 10.31 8.18 -0.96
C ILE A 6 9.59 7.37 -2.02
N GLN A 7 9.72 6.06 -1.90
CA GLN A 7 9.12 5.11 -2.82
C GLN A 7 8.06 4.31 -2.07
N GLY A 8 6.96 4.06 -2.76
CA GLY A 8 5.91 3.15 -2.35
C GLY A 8 5.31 2.50 -3.59
N SER A 9 4.30 1.68 -3.35
CA SER A 9 3.60 0.95 -4.39
C SER A 9 2.18 1.47 -4.55
N GLY A 10 1.53 1.10 -5.63
CA GLY A 10 0.16 1.45 -5.92
C GLY A 10 -0.34 0.63 -7.11
N PHE A 11 -1.63 0.71 -7.40
CA PHE A 11 -2.19 0.07 -8.58
C PHE A 11 -3.26 0.94 -9.22
N VAL A 12 -3.43 0.75 -10.53
CA VAL A 12 -4.39 1.49 -11.33
C VAL A 12 -5.79 0.92 -11.06
N LEU A 13 -6.71 1.77 -10.64
CA LEU A 13 -8.12 1.40 -10.39
C LEU A 13 -8.95 1.44 -11.67
N ASP A 14 -8.81 2.54 -12.39
CA ASP A 14 -9.55 2.87 -13.61
C ASP A 14 -8.68 3.82 -14.45
N ASP A 15 -9.06 4.09 -15.69
CA ASP A 15 -8.29 4.88 -16.65
C ASP A 15 -7.87 6.24 -16.07
N GLY A 16 -6.59 6.34 -15.69
CA GLY A 16 -6.01 7.56 -15.14
C GLY A 16 -6.07 7.70 -13.62
N ILE A 17 -6.53 6.70 -12.86
CA ILE A 17 -6.60 6.74 -11.39
C ILE A 17 -5.72 5.65 -10.77
N VAL A 18 -4.84 6.05 -9.85
CA VAL A 18 -4.01 5.14 -9.05
C VAL A 18 -4.40 5.22 -7.59
N LEU A 19 -4.57 4.07 -6.95
CA LEU A 19 -4.69 3.93 -5.51
C LEU A 19 -3.33 3.64 -4.88
N THR A 20 -3.01 4.33 -3.79
CA THR A 20 -1.81 4.09 -2.98
C THR A 20 -2.06 4.47 -1.50
N ALA A 21 -1.06 4.27 -0.65
CA ALA A 21 -1.11 4.70 0.74
C ALA A 21 -0.77 6.20 0.88
N ALA A 22 -1.49 6.92 1.75
CA ALA A 22 -1.30 8.37 1.91
C ALA A 22 0.10 8.74 2.41
N HIS A 23 0.69 7.94 3.30
CA HIS A 23 2.03 8.20 3.82
C HIS A 23 3.14 8.04 2.77
N VAL A 24 2.89 7.37 1.64
CA VAL A 24 3.84 7.27 0.52
C VAL A 24 4.00 8.62 -0.16
N ILE A 25 2.89 9.32 -0.39
CA ILE A 25 2.86 10.60 -1.11
C ILE A 25 3.04 11.80 -0.16
N HIS A 26 2.65 11.65 1.10
CA HIS A 26 2.73 12.67 2.12
C HIS A 26 3.29 12.09 3.44
N PRO A 27 4.60 11.80 3.50
CA PRO A 27 5.25 11.21 4.66
C PRO A 27 5.18 12.12 5.90
N SER A 28 4.67 11.60 7.00
CA SER A 28 4.64 12.28 8.30
C SER A 28 6.01 12.26 9.01
N SER A 29 6.88 11.32 8.62
CA SER A 29 8.24 11.19 9.10
C SER A 29 9.19 10.77 7.99
N VAL A 30 10.47 11.11 8.14
CA VAL A 30 11.54 10.66 7.25
C VAL A 30 12.52 9.85 8.07
N LYS A 31 12.83 8.64 7.59
CA LYS A 31 13.90 7.80 8.14
C LYS A 31 15.22 8.27 7.52
N ILE A 32 16.09 8.84 8.34
CA ILE A 32 17.43 9.27 7.94
C ILE A 32 18.41 8.21 8.44
N MET A 33 19.05 7.49 7.51
CA MET A 33 20.15 6.60 7.83
C MET A 33 21.43 7.43 7.99
N ILE A 34 22.06 7.34 9.15
CA ILE A 34 23.32 8.06 9.45
C ILE A 34 24.51 7.10 9.34
N GLU A 35 24.30 5.82 9.70
CA GLU A 35 25.26 4.73 9.54
C GLU A 35 24.49 3.44 9.19
N SER A 36 25.19 2.40 8.73
CA SER A 36 24.60 1.15 8.21
C SER A 36 23.55 0.49 9.14
N ASN A 37 23.56 0.81 10.44
CA ASN A 37 22.61 0.28 11.42
C ASN A 37 21.93 1.37 12.29
N TYR A 38 22.17 2.66 12.03
CA TYR A 38 21.62 3.76 12.81
C TYR A 38 20.71 4.64 11.97
N PHE A 39 19.46 4.76 12.40
CA PHE A 39 18.46 5.60 11.77
C PHE A 39 17.79 6.54 12.76
N TYR A 40 17.58 7.77 12.33
CA TYR A 40 16.72 8.73 13.02
C TYR A 40 15.41 8.86 12.26
N ILE A 41 14.30 8.67 12.96
CA ILE A 41 12.98 9.01 12.45
C ILE A 41 12.69 10.42 12.95
N THR A 42 12.71 11.40 12.04
CA THR A 42 12.35 12.79 12.38
C THR A 42 11.02 13.15 11.73
N ARG A 43 10.25 14.01 12.40
CA ARG A 43 9.05 14.59 11.78
C ARG A 43 9.47 15.46 10.61
N SER A 44 8.70 15.35 9.54
CA SER A 44 8.86 16.16 8.33
C SER A 44 8.59 17.64 8.62
N VAL A 45 9.60 18.42 9.05
CA VAL A 45 9.46 19.87 9.21
C VAL A 45 9.71 20.55 7.87
N GLY A 46 8.64 21.09 7.26
CA GLY A 46 8.75 21.93 6.07
C GLY A 46 9.02 21.19 4.76
N ILE A 47 8.37 20.04 4.52
CA ILE A 47 8.36 19.43 3.18
C ILE A 47 7.58 20.34 2.25
N ILE A 48 8.29 20.97 1.31
CA ILE A 48 7.69 21.55 0.12
C ILE A 48 7.52 20.40 -0.86
N TRP A 49 6.35 19.76 -0.82
CA TRP A 49 6.00 18.73 -1.78
C TRP A 49 5.93 19.37 -3.16
N LYS A 50 6.74 18.87 -4.09
CA LYS A 50 6.85 19.46 -5.43
C LYS A 50 6.03 18.71 -6.46
N LYS A 51 6.18 17.38 -6.53
CA LYS A 51 5.57 16.52 -7.55
C LYS A 51 5.52 15.08 -7.06
N THR A 52 4.46 14.36 -7.42
CA THR A 52 4.42 12.89 -7.40
C THR A 52 4.66 12.37 -8.81
N TYR A 53 5.48 11.33 -8.90
CA TYR A 53 5.80 10.65 -10.14
C TYR A 53 5.33 9.20 -10.06
N LEU A 54 4.65 8.74 -11.10
CA LEU A 54 4.31 7.33 -11.30
C LEU A 54 5.28 6.77 -12.33
N SER A 55 5.87 5.61 -12.08
CA SER A 55 6.73 4.91 -13.03
C SER A 55 6.17 3.51 -13.27
N VAL A 56 6.20 3.08 -14.53
CA VAL A 56 5.78 1.74 -14.98
C VAL A 56 7.00 0.94 -15.43
N ASP A 57 6.86 -0.37 -15.39
CA ASP A 57 7.86 -1.29 -15.89
C ASP A 57 8.00 -1.26 -17.42
N THR A 58 9.14 -0.76 -17.90
CA THR A 58 9.60 -0.88 -19.31
C THR A 58 10.98 -1.57 -19.44
N GLY A 59 11.50 -2.25 -18.39
CA GLY A 59 12.83 -2.94 -18.45
C GLY A 59 14.14 -2.15 -18.18
N GLY A 60 14.28 -1.51 -17.02
CA GLY A 60 15.40 -0.64 -16.58
C GLY A 60 15.44 -0.42 -15.04
N ARG A 61 15.95 0.70 -14.52
CA ARG A 61 15.93 0.99 -13.04
C ARG A 61 14.76 1.91 -12.63
N LEU A 62 14.21 1.76 -11.42
CA LEU A 62 13.07 2.55 -10.90
C LEU A 62 13.49 3.92 -10.29
N ASP A 63 14.78 4.13 -10.05
CA ASP A 63 15.36 5.41 -9.60
C ASP A 63 15.65 6.38 -10.76
N VAL A 64 15.46 5.93 -12.00
CA VAL A 64 15.58 6.73 -13.21
C VAL A 64 14.18 7.20 -13.62
N LEU A 65 13.88 8.47 -13.38
CA LEU A 65 12.57 9.11 -13.66
C LEU A 65 12.28 9.33 -15.16
N GLU A 66 13.07 8.77 -16.07
CA GLU A 66 13.00 9.06 -17.52
C GLU A 66 11.65 8.70 -18.15
N GLU A 67 10.91 7.78 -17.53
CA GLU A 67 9.57 7.36 -17.97
C GLU A 67 8.49 7.63 -16.91
N ALA A 68 8.82 8.46 -15.92
CA ALA A 68 7.91 8.75 -14.84
C ALA A 68 6.94 9.87 -15.25
N ILE A 69 5.65 9.62 -15.13
CA ILE A 69 4.63 10.64 -15.40
C ILE A 69 4.27 11.37 -14.12
N THR A 70 3.96 12.67 -14.24
CA THR A 70 3.46 13.42 -13.10
C THR A 70 2.02 13.01 -12.80
N ALA A 71 1.70 12.81 -11.53
CA ALA A 71 0.34 12.59 -11.06
C ALA A 71 -0.08 13.67 -10.06
N GLU A 72 -1.35 14.02 -10.10
CA GLU A 72 -2.02 14.93 -9.17
C GLU A 72 -2.66 14.13 -8.03
N ILE A 73 -2.64 14.67 -6.81
CA ILE A 73 -3.35 14.09 -5.68
C ILE A 73 -4.81 14.57 -5.75
N THR A 74 -5.74 13.70 -6.16
CA THR A 74 -7.17 14.03 -6.22
C THR A 74 -7.89 13.77 -4.90
N TYR A 75 -7.37 12.83 -4.10
CA TYR A 75 -7.88 12.55 -2.78
C TYR A 75 -6.76 12.05 -1.86
N MET A 76 -6.82 12.43 -0.59
CA MET A 76 -5.92 11.91 0.43
C MET A 76 -6.63 11.96 1.79
N ASP A 77 -6.74 10.80 2.44
CA ASP A 77 -7.10 10.70 3.85
C ASP A 77 -5.94 10.11 4.63
N ARG A 78 -5.43 10.89 5.58
CA ARG A 78 -4.31 10.47 6.44
C ARG A 78 -4.75 9.58 7.59
N MET A 79 -6.04 9.61 7.95
CA MET A 79 -6.58 8.72 8.97
C MET A 79 -6.54 7.30 8.42
N THR A 80 -7.32 7.03 7.37
CA THR A 80 -7.37 5.71 6.72
C THR A 80 -6.14 5.36 5.89
N ASP A 81 -5.21 6.31 5.76
CA ASP A 81 -3.93 6.19 5.05
C ASP A 81 -4.11 5.81 3.57
N VAL A 82 -5.10 6.42 2.92
CA VAL A 82 -5.48 6.18 1.53
C VAL A 82 -5.26 7.44 0.71
N ALA A 83 -4.72 7.28 -0.50
CA ALA A 83 -4.66 8.35 -1.49
C ALA A 83 -5.06 7.87 -2.88
N LEU A 84 -5.76 8.75 -3.61
CA LEU A 84 -6.04 8.61 -5.03
C LEU A 84 -5.21 9.64 -5.79
N LEU A 85 -4.53 9.14 -6.81
CA LEU A 85 -3.71 9.92 -7.71
C LEU A 85 -4.33 9.89 -9.10
N LYS A 86 -4.33 11.03 -9.79
CA LYS A 86 -4.78 11.14 -11.17
C LYS A 86 -3.61 11.42 -12.10
N TYR A 87 -3.55 10.71 -13.21
CA TYR A 87 -2.57 10.94 -14.27
C TYR A 87 -3.28 11.08 -15.62
N ASP A 88 -2.57 11.67 -16.59
CA ASP A 88 -3.07 11.75 -17.97
C ASP A 88 -2.92 10.39 -18.66
N ALA A 89 -4.01 9.61 -18.69
CA ALA A 89 -4.07 8.31 -19.35
C ALA A 89 -3.78 8.39 -20.86
N LYS A 90 -4.04 9.53 -21.52
CA LYS A 90 -3.71 9.72 -22.94
C LYS A 90 -2.20 9.85 -23.15
N ALA A 91 -1.50 10.42 -22.17
CA ALA A 91 -0.06 10.57 -22.18
C ALA A 91 0.68 9.29 -21.72
N CYS A 92 -0.01 8.32 -21.12
CA CYS A 92 0.59 7.08 -20.65
C CYS A 92 -0.31 5.86 -20.91
N THR A 93 0.02 5.10 -21.95
CA THR A 93 -0.71 3.88 -22.35
C THR A 93 -0.21 2.62 -21.63
N VAL A 94 0.90 2.71 -20.91
CA VAL A 94 1.54 1.56 -20.24
C VAL A 94 0.82 1.21 -18.92
N PHE A 95 0.26 2.21 -18.24
CA PHE A 95 -0.56 1.98 -17.05
C PHE A 95 -1.94 1.44 -17.45
N GLN A 96 -2.14 0.15 -17.20
CA GLN A 96 -3.41 -0.54 -17.42
C GLN A 96 -4.14 -0.72 -16.09
N PRO A 97 -5.48 -0.53 -16.04
CA PRO A 97 -6.28 -0.85 -14.87
C PRO A 97 -6.02 -2.28 -14.38
N SER A 98 -6.04 -2.45 -13.06
CA SER A 98 -5.97 -3.77 -12.45
C SER A 98 -7.11 -4.65 -12.98
N PRO A 99 -6.83 -5.88 -13.48
CA PRO A 99 -7.88 -6.78 -13.96
C PRO A 99 -8.71 -7.37 -12.81
N TYR A 100 -8.29 -7.14 -11.55
CA TYR A 100 -8.90 -7.72 -10.36
C TYR A 100 -9.95 -6.78 -9.76
N LYS A 101 -11.11 -7.35 -9.43
CA LYS A 101 -12.22 -6.61 -8.84
C LYS A 101 -11.91 -6.19 -7.40
N LEU A 102 -12.35 -4.98 -7.04
CA LEU A 102 -12.44 -4.58 -5.64
C LEU A 102 -13.64 -5.28 -5.01
N GLN A 103 -13.45 -5.86 -3.83
CA GLN A 103 -14.52 -6.54 -3.11
C GLN A 103 -14.52 -6.14 -1.64
N ALA A 104 -15.62 -5.53 -1.20
CA ALA A 104 -15.82 -5.16 0.20
C ALA A 104 -15.60 -6.37 1.12
N THR A 105 -14.88 -6.12 2.20
CA THR A 105 -14.50 -7.14 3.18
C THR A 105 -15.67 -7.57 4.05
N THR A 106 -16.71 -6.73 4.10
CA THR A 106 -18.05 -7.09 4.55
C THR A 106 -19.01 -6.98 3.37
N SER A 107 -19.31 -8.10 2.71
CA SER A 107 -20.28 -8.09 1.61
C SER A 107 -21.24 -9.26 1.72
N TYR A 108 -22.45 -9.10 1.19
CA TYR A 108 -23.43 -10.17 1.09
C TYR A 108 -23.52 -10.61 -0.38
N HIS A 109 -23.25 -11.89 -0.66
CA HIS A 109 -23.41 -12.43 -2.00
C HIS A 109 -24.79 -13.11 -2.12
N PRO A 110 -25.65 -12.72 -3.09
CA PRO A 110 -27.04 -13.22 -3.18
C PRO A 110 -27.16 -14.75 -3.25
N MET A 111 -26.17 -15.43 -3.84
CA MET A 111 -26.15 -16.89 -4.02
C MET A 111 -25.47 -17.63 -2.86
N TYR A 112 -24.61 -16.97 -2.08
CA TYR A 112 -23.71 -17.63 -1.12
C TYR A 112 -23.88 -17.12 0.32
N GLY A 113 -24.77 -16.14 0.55
CA GLY A 113 -25.04 -15.58 1.87
C GLY A 113 -24.04 -14.50 2.29
N PRO A 114 -23.94 -14.17 3.59
CA PRO A 114 -22.97 -13.20 4.09
C PRO A 114 -21.55 -13.71 3.79
N PHE A 115 -20.79 -12.90 3.07
CA PHE A 115 -19.41 -13.12 2.71
C PHE A 115 -18.54 -12.33 3.69
N GLU A 116 -18.13 -12.98 4.78
CA GLU A 116 -17.08 -12.46 5.66
C GLU A 116 -15.72 -12.80 5.04
N ASN A 117 -15.23 -11.92 4.16
CA ASN A 117 -13.97 -12.08 3.42
C ASN A 117 -12.72 -12.13 4.30
N LEU A 118 -12.83 -11.72 5.57
CA LEU A 118 -11.74 -11.59 6.51
C LEU A 118 -11.89 -12.54 7.71
N GLY A 119 -12.20 -13.81 7.44
CA GLY A 119 -12.08 -14.84 8.46
C GLY A 119 -10.61 -15.04 8.87
N ILE A 120 -10.40 -15.38 10.13
CA ILE A 120 -9.07 -15.74 10.63
C ILE A 120 -8.58 -16.94 9.83
N SER A 121 -7.33 -16.89 9.39
CA SER A 121 -6.67 -17.87 8.52
C SER A 121 -7.11 -17.87 7.05
N ASN A 122 -7.94 -16.93 6.60
CA ASN A 122 -8.16 -16.76 5.15
C ASN A 122 -6.84 -16.46 4.45
N PRO A 123 -6.50 -17.18 3.37
CA PRO A 123 -5.26 -16.93 2.64
C PRO A 123 -5.30 -15.57 1.96
N VAL A 124 -4.18 -14.87 2.01
CA VAL A 124 -3.98 -13.61 1.30
C VAL A 124 -2.69 -13.65 0.47
N ALA A 125 -2.63 -12.83 -0.56
CA ALA A 125 -1.40 -12.55 -1.29
C ALA A 125 -1.22 -11.06 -1.50
N MET A 126 0.02 -10.66 -1.69
CA MET A 126 0.39 -9.32 -2.10
C MET A 126 1.25 -9.38 -3.35
N TYR A 127 0.97 -8.49 -4.29
CA TYR A 127 1.83 -8.28 -5.44
C TYR A 127 2.74 -7.09 -5.16
N VAL A 128 4.03 -7.35 -4.98
CA VAL A 128 5.01 -6.35 -4.55
C VAL A 128 6.23 -6.39 -5.46
N HIS A 129 6.95 -5.28 -5.49
CA HIS A 129 8.25 -5.20 -6.15
C HIS A 129 9.31 -5.97 -5.34
N GLN A 130 10.17 -6.71 -6.05
CA GLN A 130 11.38 -7.29 -5.49
C GLN A 130 12.40 -6.22 -5.15
N ARG A 131 13.43 -6.62 -4.41
CA ARG A 131 14.62 -5.79 -4.17
C ARG A 131 15.80 -6.24 -5.02
N ASP A 132 16.76 -5.34 -5.20
CA ASP A 132 18.07 -5.72 -5.71
C ASP A 132 18.79 -6.66 -4.73
N GLU A 133 19.92 -7.22 -5.17
CA GLU A 133 20.70 -8.19 -4.39
C GLU A 133 21.16 -7.64 -3.03
N GLU A 134 21.27 -6.31 -2.91
CA GLU A 134 21.64 -5.60 -1.69
C GLU A 134 20.43 -5.35 -0.76
N GLY A 135 19.21 -5.61 -1.22
CA GLY A 135 17.97 -5.44 -0.44
C GLY A 135 17.55 -3.98 -0.26
N GLU A 136 18.26 -3.04 -0.88
CA GLU A 136 18.11 -1.61 -0.62
C GLU A 136 17.10 -0.96 -1.56
N ARG A 137 17.02 -1.40 -2.83
CA ARG A 137 16.26 -0.69 -3.87
C ARG A 137 15.17 -1.56 -4.45
N LEU A 138 14.04 -0.94 -4.76
CA LEU A 138 12.99 -1.57 -5.55
C LEU A 138 13.53 -1.88 -6.96
N VAL A 139 13.45 -3.14 -7.38
CA VAL A 139 13.69 -3.54 -8.77
C VAL A 139 12.37 -3.76 -9.49
N ARG A 140 12.44 -3.82 -10.82
CA ARG A 140 11.24 -3.95 -11.67
C ARG A 140 10.59 -5.33 -11.62
N GLN A 141 11.29 -6.35 -11.12
CA GLN A 141 10.73 -7.68 -10.93
C GLN A 141 9.69 -7.64 -9.81
N PHE A 142 8.59 -8.34 -10.01
CA PHE A 142 7.56 -8.51 -8.99
C PHE A 142 7.70 -9.88 -8.32
N GLU A 143 7.27 -9.95 -7.07
CA GLU A 143 7.07 -11.20 -6.37
C GLU A 143 5.68 -11.22 -5.75
N VAL A 144 5.14 -12.43 -5.62
CA VAL A 144 3.92 -12.67 -4.85
C VAL A 144 4.33 -13.11 -3.46
N ARG A 145 3.94 -12.33 -2.45
CA ARG A 145 4.12 -12.71 -1.06
C ARG A 145 2.81 -13.22 -0.49
N HIS A 146 2.84 -14.45 0.01
CA HIS A 146 1.68 -15.10 0.59
C HIS A 146 1.64 -14.91 2.10
N GLY A 147 0.42 -14.96 2.65
CA GLY A 147 0.17 -15.01 4.07
C GLY A 147 -1.28 -15.39 4.34
N LYS A 148 -1.76 -15.06 5.52
CA LYS A 148 -3.15 -15.22 5.95
C LYS A 148 -3.59 -14.05 6.80
N VAL A 149 -4.90 -13.87 6.89
CA VAL A 149 -5.54 -12.97 7.85
C VAL A 149 -5.33 -13.53 9.26
N ILE A 150 -4.74 -12.72 10.13
CA ILE A 150 -4.60 -13.02 11.55
C ILE A 150 -5.82 -12.51 12.32
N SER A 151 -6.30 -11.33 11.94
CA SER A 151 -7.47 -10.70 12.58
C SER A 151 -8.17 -9.76 11.60
N PRO A 152 -9.52 -9.73 11.57
CA PRO A 152 -10.31 -8.78 10.78
C PRO A 152 -10.25 -7.32 11.30
N ARG A 153 -9.50 -7.10 12.39
CA ARG A 153 -9.28 -5.81 13.06
C ARG A 153 -7.79 -5.65 13.35
N PRO A 154 -7.26 -4.42 13.48
CA PRO A 154 -5.88 -4.24 13.90
C PRO A 154 -5.69 -4.84 15.30
N ILE A 155 -4.82 -5.84 15.39
CA ILE A 155 -4.28 -6.30 16.66
C ILE A 155 -2.77 -6.10 16.62
N SER A 156 -2.19 -5.79 17.77
CA SER A 156 -0.76 -5.61 17.91
C SER A 156 -0.27 -6.34 19.14
N ARG A 157 0.96 -6.84 19.09
CA ARG A 157 1.68 -7.32 20.28
C ARG A 157 2.16 -6.17 21.16
N PHE A 158 2.19 -4.96 20.60
CA PHE A 158 2.67 -3.72 21.20
C PHE A 158 1.56 -2.66 21.20
N PRO A 159 0.93 -2.37 22.35
CA PRO A 159 -0.21 -1.45 22.44
C PRO A 159 0.03 -0.06 21.84
N GLU A 160 1.27 0.41 21.87
CA GLU A 160 1.70 1.69 21.29
C GLU A 160 1.55 1.74 19.76
N ILE A 161 1.63 0.59 19.07
CA ILE A 161 1.44 0.53 17.61
C ILE A 161 -0.04 0.71 17.27
N LEU A 162 -0.97 0.25 18.11
CA LEU A 162 -2.41 0.38 17.88
C LEU A 162 -2.87 1.83 17.72
N GLN A 163 -2.16 2.79 18.32
CA GLN A 163 -2.46 4.22 18.20
C GLN A 163 -2.19 4.78 16.79
N TRP A 164 -1.44 4.06 15.98
CA TRP A 164 -1.10 4.42 14.59
C TRP A 164 -1.93 3.66 13.56
N LEU A 165 -2.80 2.75 14.01
CA LEU A 165 -3.64 1.91 13.16
C LEU A 165 -5.09 2.38 13.19
N GLU A 166 -5.78 2.20 12.08
CA GLU A 166 -7.19 2.55 11.99
C GLU A 166 -8.11 1.36 12.23
N THR A 167 -9.32 1.65 12.68
CA THR A 167 -10.36 0.61 12.85
C THR A 167 -10.74 -0.08 11.53
N SER A 168 -10.48 0.59 10.40
CA SER A 168 -10.61 0.03 9.05
C SER A 168 -9.48 -0.92 8.67
N ASP A 169 -8.46 -1.09 9.50
CA ASP A 169 -7.35 -1.98 9.19
C ASP A 169 -7.67 -3.44 9.55
N PHE A 170 -6.93 -4.36 8.96
CA PHE A 170 -6.90 -5.77 9.33
C PHE A 170 -5.44 -6.25 9.41
N THR A 171 -5.23 -7.29 10.21
CA THR A 171 -3.90 -7.82 10.50
C THR A 171 -3.65 -9.08 9.67
N ILE A 172 -2.50 -9.13 9.01
CA ILE A 172 -2.04 -10.26 8.19
C ILE A 172 -0.62 -10.68 8.62
N ASP A 173 -0.21 -11.92 8.31
CA ASP A 173 1.18 -12.39 8.50
C ASP A 173 2.00 -12.43 7.20
N ALA A 174 1.47 -11.86 6.12
CA ALA A 174 2.24 -11.64 4.90
C ALA A 174 3.40 -10.66 5.18
N LYS A 175 4.59 -10.98 4.66
CA LYS A 175 5.78 -10.14 4.84
C LYS A 175 5.62 -8.82 4.08
N VAL A 176 5.50 -7.72 4.84
CA VAL A 176 5.53 -6.34 4.35
C VAL A 176 6.88 -5.71 4.70
N ILE A 177 7.48 -4.96 3.79
CA ILE A 177 8.74 -4.22 3.98
C ILE A 177 8.57 -2.77 3.47
N PRO A 178 9.45 -1.83 3.88
CA PRO A 178 9.35 -0.43 3.44
C PRO A 178 9.34 -0.29 1.91
N GLY A 179 8.33 0.36 1.34
CA GLY A 179 8.13 0.49 -0.12
C GLY A 179 7.01 -0.37 -0.68
N ASP A 180 6.54 -1.38 0.07
CA ASP A 180 5.37 -2.17 -0.32
C ASP A 180 4.05 -1.44 -0.02
N SER A 181 4.08 -0.39 0.79
CA SER A 181 2.90 0.39 1.15
C SER A 181 2.15 0.85 -0.10
N GLY A 182 0.84 0.65 -0.13
CA GLY A 182 -0.04 0.88 -1.27
C GLY A 182 -0.17 -0.31 -2.23
N SER A 183 0.59 -1.40 -2.04
CA SER A 183 0.42 -2.63 -2.83
C SER A 183 -0.96 -3.26 -2.59
N PRO A 184 -1.60 -3.83 -3.62
CA PRO A 184 -2.88 -4.52 -3.47
C PRO A 184 -2.72 -5.79 -2.62
N VAL A 185 -3.68 -5.99 -1.71
CA VAL A 185 -3.85 -7.22 -0.94
C VAL A 185 -5.00 -8.02 -1.53
N PHE A 186 -4.69 -9.24 -1.95
CA PHE A 186 -5.60 -10.17 -2.59
C PHE A 186 -6.13 -11.20 -1.62
N ALA A 187 -7.39 -11.57 -1.78
CA ALA A 187 -7.98 -12.81 -1.28
C ALA A 187 -8.58 -13.59 -2.46
N TRP A 188 -9.19 -14.75 -2.19
CA TRP A 188 -9.82 -15.57 -3.22
C TRP A 188 -11.30 -15.72 -2.96
N MET A 189 -12.10 -15.45 -3.99
CA MET A 189 -13.54 -15.73 -4.02
C MET A 189 -13.82 -16.65 -5.20
N ASN A 190 -14.35 -17.84 -4.92
CA ASN A 190 -14.65 -18.86 -5.93
C ASN A 190 -13.45 -19.22 -6.84
N GLY A 191 -12.23 -19.20 -6.27
CA GLY A 191 -10.99 -19.46 -7.01
C GLY A 191 -10.43 -18.26 -7.78
N GLU A 192 -11.16 -17.14 -7.84
CA GLU A 192 -10.69 -15.92 -8.48
C GLU A 192 -10.08 -14.95 -7.46
N PRO A 193 -8.93 -14.32 -7.78
CA PRO A 193 -8.33 -13.29 -6.94
C PRO A 193 -9.17 -12.00 -6.94
N ILE A 194 -9.40 -11.46 -5.75
CA ILE A 194 -10.10 -10.20 -5.51
C ILE A 194 -9.26 -9.28 -4.62
N ILE A 195 -9.32 -7.97 -4.85
CA ILE A 195 -8.62 -6.99 -4.01
C ILE A 195 -9.51 -6.67 -2.81
N ILE A 196 -8.97 -6.93 -1.62
CA ILE A 196 -9.66 -6.73 -0.34
C ILE A 196 -9.04 -5.62 0.51
N GLY A 197 -7.90 -5.08 0.10
CA GLY A 197 -7.25 -3.97 0.79
C GLY A 197 -5.96 -3.52 0.14
N ILE A 198 -5.28 -2.59 0.81
CA ILE A 198 -3.95 -2.13 0.45
C ILE A 198 -2.99 -2.30 1.63
N ALA A 199 -1.76 -2.74 1.35
CA ALA A 199 -0.74 -2.87 2.37
C ALA A 199 -0.37 -1.50 2.92
N ARG A 200 -0.28 -1.37 4.24
CA ARG A 200 -0.11 -0.07 4.89
C ARG A 200 1.15 -0.03 5.74
N ALA A 201 1.25 -0.94 6.70
CA ALA A 201 2.26 -0.88 7.73
C ALA A 201 2.68 -2.29 8.15
N ARG A 202 3.76 -2.34 8.93
CA ARG A 202 4.19 -3.55 9.63
C ARG A 202 4.57 -3.19 11.05
N GLU A 203 4.40 -4.12 11.97
CA GLU A 203 5.02 -4.03 13.29
C GLU A 203 6.54 -4.01 13.12
N VAL A 204 7.19 -2.99 13.65
CA VAL A 204 8.65 -2.95 13.75
C VAL A 204 9.00 -2.93 15.23
N ILE A 205 9.60 -4.02 15.71
CA ILE A 205 10.08 -4.13 17.09
C ILE A 205 11.44 -3.42 17.14
N VAL A 206 11.43 -2.13 17.48
CA VAL A 206 12.67 -1.33 17.61
C VAL A 206 13.10 -1.28 19.09
N PRO A 207 13.83 -2.29 19.56
CA PRO A 207 14.91 -1.95 20.49
C PRO A 207 16.29 -2.42 20.04
N PHE A 208 16.42 -3.29 19.03
CA PHE A 208 17.73 -3.90 18.69
C PHE A 208 18.05 -4.05 17.20
N GLY A 209 17.29 -3.43 16.28
CA GLY A 209 17.68 -3.33 14.87
C GLY A 209 17.56 -4.62 14.05
N PHE A 210 16.80 -5.62 14.51
CA PHE A 210 16.56 -6.85 13.76
C PHE A 210 15.12 -6.91 13.22
N ASP A 211 14.96 -7.27 11.95
CA ASP A 211 13.69 -7.73 11.39
C ASP A 211 13.31 -9.03 12.11
N PHE A 212 12.26 -8.98 12.93
CA PHE A 212 11.80 -10.18 13.64
C PHE A 212 10.97 -11.05 12.69
N GLU A 213 11.37 -12.31 12.54
CA GLU A 213 10.48 -13.34 12.01
C GLU A 213 9.22 -13.39 12.88
N GLY A 214 8.05 -13.12 12.28
CA GLY A 214 6.76 -13.12 12.97
C GLY A 214 6.18 -11.76 13.35
N ALA A 215 6.71 -10.65 12.82
CA ALA A 215 6.04 -9.35 12.85
C ALA A 215 4.72 -9.38 12.07
N TRP A 216 3.66 -8.79 12.62
CA TRP A 216 2.41 -8.67 11.89
C TRP A 216 2.44 -7.48 10.93
N ALA A 217 1.74 -7.63 9.82
CA ALA A 217 1.49 -6.56 8.87
C ALA A 217 0.04 -6.10 8.92
N TYR A 218 -0.19 -4.89 8.45
CA TYR A 218 -1.47 -4.22 8.47
C TYR A 218 -1.84 -3.76 7.08
N ALA A 219 -3.11 -3.96 6.74
CA ALA A 219 -3.68 -3.52 5.49
C ALA A 219 -4.99 -2.75 5.76
N THR A 220 -5.19 -1.66 5.03
CA THR A 220 -6.46 -0.92 5.06
C THR A 220 -7.48 -1.68 4.22
N LYS A 221 -8.69 -1.90 4.75
CA LYS A 221 -9.80 -2.53 4.01
C LYS A 221 -10.18 -1.73 2.77
N ILE A 222 -10.46 -2.42 1.68
CA ILE A 222 -10.90 -1.78 0.43
C ILE A 222 -12.27 -1.11 0.56
N ASP A 223 -13.07 -1.47 1.56
CA ASP A 223 -14.36 -0.88 1.90
C ASP A 223 -14.27 0.66 2.00
N VAL A 224 -13.18 1.17 2.59
CA VAL A 224 -12.92 2.61 2.69
C VAL A 224 -12.78 3.24 1.31
N VAL A 225 -12.01 2.59 0.44
CA VAL A 225 -11.74 3.07 -0.93
C VAL A 225 -13.01 3.04 -1.75
N MET A 226 -13.80 1.97 -1.66
CA MET A 226 -15.08 1.85 -2.35
C MET A 226 -16.05 2.97 -1.91
N ALA A 227 -16.15 3.25 -0.61
CA ALA A 227 -16.96 4.35 -0.09
C ALA A 227 -16.50 5.73 -0.61
N ILE A 228 -15.19 5.95 -0.74
CA ILE A 228 -14.64 7.18 -1.32
C ILE A 228 -15.02 7.32 -2.79
N ILE A 229 -14.87 6.25 -3.58
CA ILE A 229 -15.19 6.25 -5.01
C ILE A 229 -16.70 6.50 -5.22
N GLU A 230 -17.55 5.83 -4.45
CA GLU A 230 -19.00 6.03 -4.48
C GLU A 230 -19.37 7.49 -4.14
N ALA A 231 -18.78 8.05 -3.09
CA ALA A 231 -19.02 9.42 -2.68
C ALA A 231 -18.58 10.44 -3.75
N GLN A 232 -17.46 10.21 -4.45
CA GLN A 232 -17.00 11.07 -5.53
C GLN A 232 -17.91 11.01 -6.76
N THR A 233 -18.42 9.82 -7.07
CA THR A 233 -19.30 9.59 -8.24
C THR A 233 -20.70 10.18 -8.02
N ALA A 234 -21.18 10.24 -6.77
CA ALA A 234 -22.50 10.80 -6.45
C ALA A 234 -22.55 12.34 -6.57
N VAL A 235 -21.40 13.01 -6.64
CA VAL A 235 -21.28 14.49 -6.67
C VAL A 235 -20.96 15.03 -8.07
N SER A 236 -20.62 14.16 -9.02
CA SER A 236 -20.36 14.47 -10.44
C SER A 236 -21.60 14.33 -11.32
#